data_AF-A0A7S1IXR1-F1
#
_entry.id   AF-A0A7S1IXR1-F1
#
_cell.length_a   1.000
_cell.length_b   1.000
_cell.length_c   1.000
_cell.angle_alpha   90.00
_cell.angle_beta   90.00
_cell.angle_gamma   90.00
#
_symmetry.space_group_name_H-M   'P 1'
#
loop_
_entity.id
_entity.type
_entity.pdbx_description
1 polymer ?
#
loop_
_entity_poly.entity_id
_entity_poly.type
_entity_poly.pdbx_seq_one_letter_code
_entity_poly.pdbx_strand_id
1 'polypeptide(L)'
;ASPQAGDWQRSLQAARSRLQWRSHFMQKLECEPELEHRALCSAYDELRAGPGEWDEGRYGAWAKGRTGFPMVDACMRCLLRTGWVNFRMRAMLTSFASYNLWLDWRQYAGHLARCFLDYEPGIHYPQLQMQSGTTGINAMRVYSVTKQARDHDPEGDFIRRFVPELHHVPLKYLHEPHRMPHDVQEAAGCLIGSDYPAPIVDEAESARVAKQRLHAVRRQDTTALEAQRVYVKHGSRSRLGAQERRSVLPTADGTSQSKAKRARRGAQSDPRQGTLQSLFACAAGPDGATDPDEGARTPHRPTGPSLPATPSMPTSTADAQAHRRGSH
;
A
#
# COMPACT_ATOMS: atom_id res chain seq x y z
N ALA A 1 -6.69 15.50 28.10
CA ALA A 1 -7.20 16.78 27.59
C ALA A 1 -8.31 16.47 26.58
N SER A 2 -9.49 17.08 26.71
CA SER A 2 -10.57 16.92 25.73
C SER A 2 -10.08 17.45 24.37
N PRO A 3 -10.33 16.75 23.25
CA PRO A 3 -9.89 17.23 21.94
C PRO A 3 -10.53 18.61 21.68
N GLN A 4 -9.72 19.59 21.29
CA GLN A 4 -10.25 20.92 20.99
C GLN A 4 -11.14 20.83 19.74
N ALA A 5 -12.17 21.66 19.62
CA ALA A 5 -13.14 21.59 18.51
C ALA A 5 -12.49 21.56 17.10
N GLY A 6 -11.31 22.17 16.93
CA GLY A 6 -10.53 22.13 15.68
C GLY A 6 -9.95 20.75 15.32
N ASP A 7 -9.68 19.90 16.31
CA ASP A 7 -9.19 18.53 16.09
C ASP A 7 -10.28 17.65 15.47
N TRP A 8 -11.52 17.80 15.95
CA TRP A 8 -12.67 17.10 15.40
C TRP A 8 -12.97 17.49 13.96
N GLN A 9 -12.88 18.78 13.64
CA GLN A 9 -13.13 19.24 12.28
C GLN A 9 -12.13 18.66 11.28
N ARG A 10 -10.84 18.58 11.65
CA ARG A 10 -9.81 17.92 10.83
C ARG A 10 -10.07 16.44 10.63
N SER A 11 -10.40 15.71 11.70
CA SER A 11 -10.72 14.28 11.62
C SER A 11 -11.96 14.01 10.75
N LEU A 12 -13.00 14.83 10.85
CA LEU A 12 -14.20 14.71 10.02
C LEU A 12 -13.91 15.00 8.54
N GLN A 13 -13.06 15.99 8.24
CA GLN A 13 -12.62 16.25 6.87
C GLN A 13 -11.80 15.08 6.30
N ALA A 14 -10.93 14.48 7.11
CA ALA A 14 -10.17 13.29 6.71
C ALA A 14 -11.11 12.10 6.43
N ALA A 15 -12.08 11.84 7.30
CA ALA A 15 -13.09 10.79 7.09
C ALA A 15 -13.90 11.03 5.80
N ARG A 16 -14.39 12.25 5.58
CA ARG A 16 -15.09 12.64 4.34
C ARG A 16 -14.22 12.41 3.11
N SER A 17 -12.95 12.78 3.17
CA SER A 17 -11.99 12.54 2.09
C SER A 17 -11.89 11.04 1.79
N ARG A 18 -11.73 10.18 2.80
CA ARG A 18 -11.66 8.72 2.59
C ARG A 18 -12.92 8.13 1.94
N LEU A 19 -14.11 8.66 2.26
CA LEU A 19 -15.35 8.27 1.57
C LEU A 19 -15.36 8.70 0.10
N GLN A 20 -14.87 9.90 -0.22
CA GLN A 20 -14.72 10.36 -1.60
C GLN A 20 -13.72 9.50 -2.38
N TRP A 21 -12.61 9.11 -1.75
CA TRP A 21 -11.62 8.19 -2.32
C TRP A 21 -12.23 6.82 -2.65
N ARG A 22 -13.06 6.27 -1.75
CA ARG A 22 -13.81 5.03 -2.03
C ARG A 22 -14.65 5.16 -3.29
N SER A 23 -15.50 6.19 -3.37
CA SER A 23 -16.36 6.40 -4.54
C SER A 23 -15.55 6.60 -5.82
N HIS A 24 -14.46 7.36 -5.76
CA HIS A 24 -13.56 7.57 -6.90
C HIS A 24 -12.97 6.27 -7.42
N PHE A 25 -12.51 5.37 -6.55
CA PHE A 25 -11.94 4.09 -6.96
C PHE A 25 -12.98 3.15 -7.55
N MET A 26 -14.15 3.04 -6.92
CA MET A 26 -15.28 2.27 -7.48
C MET A 26 -15.62 2.74 -8.90
N GLN A 27 -15.75 4.05 -9.08
CA GLN A 27 -16.04 4.65 -10.39
C GLN A 27 -14.96 4.34 -11.44
N LYS A 28 -13.68 4.24 -11.05
CA LYS A 28 -12.62 3.88 -12.01
C LYS A 28 -12.85 2.51 -12.64
N LEU A 29 -13.21 1.51 -11.83
CA LEU A 29 -13.48 0.17 -12.32
C LEU A 29 -14.77 0.13 -13.14
N GLU A 30 -15.80 0.86 -12.73
CA GLU A 30 -17.04 0.99 -13.53
C GLU A 30 -16.77 1.59 -14.92
N CYS A 31 -15.88 2.58 -15.02
CA CYS A 31 -15.50 3.21 -16.29
C CYS A 31 -14.46 2.42 -17.10
N GLU A 32 -13.75 1.47 -16.50
CA GLU A 32 -12.74 0.65 -17.16
C GLU A 32 -12.67 -0.75 -16.51
N PRO A 33 -13.64 -1.64 -16.80
CA PRO A 33 -13.72 -2.96 -16.17
C PRO A 33 -12.48 -3.84 -16.41
N GLU A 34 -11.79 -3.62 -17.53
CA GLU A 34 -10.53 -4.30 -17.88
C GLU A 34 -9.41 -4.10 -16.84
N LEU A 35 -9.55 -3.17 -15.87
CA LEU A 35 -8.57 -2.98 -14.80
C LEU A 35 -8.37 -4.21 -13.90
N GLU A 36 -9.29 -5.16 -13.91
CA GLU A 36 -9.07 -6.45 -13.27
C GLU A 36 -7.98 -7.28 -13.95
N HIS A 37 -7.81 -7.14 -15.27
CA HIS A 37 -6.97 -8.03 -16.09
C HIS A 37 -5.78 -7.32 -16.74
N ARG A 38 -5.86 -6.01 -16.94
CA ARG A 38 -4.85 -5.20 -17.64
C ARG A 38 -4.33 -4.07 -16.75
N ALA A 39 -3.07 -3.72 -16.96
CA ALA A 39 -2.50 -2.53 -16.37
C ALA A 39 -3.23 -1.29 -16.89
N LEU A 40 -3.48 -0.35 -16.00
CA LEU A 40 -4.11 0.93 -16.31
C LEU A 40 -3.32 1.65 -17.40
N CYS A 41 -1.99 1.60 -17.35
CA CYS A 41 -1.12 1.93 -18.47
C CYS A 41 -0.63 0.64 -19.14
N SER A 42 -1.17 0.36 -20.32
CA SER A 42 -0.94 -0.89 -21.08
C SER A 42 0.52 -1.10 -21.48
N ALA A 43 1.34 -0.05 -21.50
CA ALA A 43 2.79 -0.17 -21.71
C ALA A 43 3.47 -1.06 -20.66
N TYR A 44 2.83 -1.30 -19.50
CA TYR A 44 3.32 -2.18 -18.45
C TYR A 44 2.74 -3.60 -18.49
N ASP A 45 1.86 -3.94 -19.44
CA ASP A 45 1.22 -5.27 -19.51
C ASP A 45 2.24 -6.40 -19.65
N GLU A 46 3.34 -6.15 -20.36
CA GLU A 46 4.41 -7.14 -20.60
C GLU A 46 5.56 -7.06 -19.56
N LEU A 47 5.50 -6.13 -18.59
CA LEU A 47 6.61 -5.85 -17.66
C LEU A 47 7.08 -7.09 -16.89
N ARG A 48 6.15 -7.99 -16.56
CA ARG A 48 6.39 -9.21 -15.76
C ARG A 48 5.77 -10.46 -16.40
N ALA A 49 5.48 -10.41 -17.70
CA ALA A 49 4.82 -11.50 -18.43
C ALA A 49 5.80 -12.44 -19.15
N GLY A 50 7.10 -12.15 -19.10
CA GLY A 50 8.12 -12.94 -19.79
C GLY A 50 8.23 -14.39 -19.28
N PRO A 51 8.68 -15.33 -20.12
CA PRO A 51 8.94 -16.71 -19.70
C PRO A 51 9.90 -16.77 -18.50
N GLY A 52 9.51 -17.47 -17.44
CA GLY A 52 10.33 -17.63 -16.23
C GLY A 52 10.37 -16.42 -15.29
N GLU A 53 9.59 -15.36 -15.56
CA GLU A 53 9.48 -14.21 -14.64
C GLU A 53 8.68 -14.57 -13.36
N TRP A 54 7.78 -15.56 -13.45
CA TRP A 54 7.04 -16.05 -12.29
C TRP A 54 7.84 -17.08 -11.49
N ASP A 55 8.05 -16.79 -10.21
CA ASP A 55 8.69 -17.66 -9.24
C ASP A 55 7.66 -18.14 -8.21
N GLU A 56 7.21 -19.39 -8.37
CA GLU A 56 6.22 -20.02 -7.49
C GLU A 56 6.71 -20.15 -6.05
N GLY A 57 8.03 -20.30 -5.85
CA GLY A 57 8.64 -20.39 -4.53
C GLY A 57 8.53 -19.06 -3.78
N ARG A 58 8.87 -17.95 -4.44
CA ARG A 58 8.70 -16.60 -3.88
C ARG A 58 7.26 -16.26 -3.60
N TYR A 59 6.35 -16.58 -4.52
CA TYR A 59 4.92 -16.39 -4.31
C TYR A 59 4.42 -17.20 -3.12
N GLY A 60 4.74 -18.49 -3.06
CA GLY A 60 4.33 -19.38 -1.97
C GLY A 60 4.86 -18.93 -0.60
N ALA A 61 6.11 -18.44 -0.54
CA ALA A 61 6.68 -17.87 0.68
C ALA A 61 5.94 -16.58 1.11
N TRP A 62 5.68 -15.68 0.18
CA TRP A 62 4.95 -14.43 0.45
C TRP A 62 3.51 -14.67 0.87
N ALA A 63 2.77 -15.50 0.14
CA ALA A 63 1.37 -15.82 0.39
C ALA A 63 1.14 -16.51 1.75
N LYS A 64 2.18 -17.12 2.33
CA LYS A 64 2.14 -17.79 3.64
C LYS A 64 2.81 -16.99 4.76
N GLY A 65 3.40 -15.82 4.46
CA GLY A 65 4.18 -15.05 5.43
C GLY A 65 5.42 -15.80 5.94
N ARG A 66 6.23 -16.31 5.01
CA ARG A 66 7.50 -17.03 5.27
C ARG A 66 8.65 -16.47 4.43
N THR A 67 8.71 -15.14 4.30
CA THR A 67 9.67 -14.43 3.45
C THR A 67 11.01 -14.15 4.14
N GLY A 68 11.05 -14.28 5.46
CA GLY A 68 12.23 -13.89 6.25
C GLY A 68 12.27 -12.40 6.58
N PHE A 69 11.24 -11.63 6.19
CA PHE A 69 11.06 -10.22 6.52
C PHE A 69 9.95 -10.06 7.57
N PRO A 70 10.29 -9.82 8.85
CA PRO A 70 9.35 -9.96 9.97
C PRO A 70 8.06 -9.14 9.82
N MET A 71 8.17 -7.89 9.35
CA MET A 71 7.00 -7.02 9.16
C MET A 71 6.11 -7.49 8.00
N VAL A 72 6.69 -8.02 6.91
CA VAL A 72 5.94 -8.63 5.79
C VAL A 72 5.22 -9.88 6.27
N ASP A 73 5.93 -10.76 6.97
CA ASP A 73 5.42 -12.03 7.45
C ASP A 73 4.33 -11.82 8.51
N ALA A 74 4.53 -10.89 9.46
CA ALA A 74 3.52 -10.50 10.43
C ALA A 74 2.26 -9.94 9.76
N CYS A 75 2.41 -9.08 8.75
CA CYS A 75 1.27 -8.51 8.02
C CYS A 75 0.49 -9.58 7.25
N MET A 76 1.17 -10.48 6.54
CA MET A 76 0.48 -11.55 5.82
C MET A 76 -0.21 -12.52 6.77
N ARG A 77 0.45 -12.94 7.86
CA ARG A 77 -0.15 -13.82 8.88
C ARG A 77 -1.32 -13.13 9.59
N CYS A 78 -1.22 -11.83 9.84
CA CYS A 78 -2.32 -11.03 10.37
C CYS A 78 -3.52 -11.03 9.43
N LEU A 79 -3.26 -10.76 8.15
CA LEU A 79 -4.28 -10.75 7.11
C LEU A 79 -4.94 -12.14 6.98
N LEU A 80 -4.17 -13.23 6.92
CA LEU A 80 -4.72 -14.59 6.86
C LEU A 80 -5.57 -14.96 8.09
N ARG A 81 -5.19 -14.48 9.29
CA ARG A 81 -5.88 -14.81 10.54
C ARG A 81 -7.13 -13.96 10.79
N THR A 82 -7.09 -12.69 10.43
CA THR A 82 -8.10 -11.70 10.84
C THR A 82 -8.89 -11.11 9.68
N GLY A 83 -8.39 -11.29 8.46
CA GLY A 83 -8.97 -10.75 7.24
C GLY A 83 -8.80 -9.24 7.06
N TRP A 84 -7.98 -8.58 7.89
CA TRP A 84 -7.77 -7.15 7.81
C TRP A 84 -6.36 -6.71 8.23
N VAL A 85 -5.78 -5.81 7.44
CA VAL A 85 -4.60 -5.01 7.83
C VAL A 85 -4.80 -3.57 7.35
N ASN A 86 -4.12 -2.63 8.01
CA ASN A 86 -4.25 -1.20 7.66
C ASN A 86 -3.73 -0.91 6.24
N PHE A 87 -4.15 0.23 5.68
CA PHE A 87 -3.83 0.63 4.31
C PHE A 87 -2.33 0.61 3.99
N ARG A 88 -1.50 1.11 4.92
CA ARG A 88 -0.05 1.20 4.72
C ARG A 88 0.60 -0.17 4.63
N MET A 89 0.15 -1.11 5.45
CA MET A 89 0.61 -2.50 5.40
C MET A 89 0.13 -3.23 4.13
N ARG A 90 -1.08 -2.94 3.62
CA ARG A 90 -1.52 -3.44 2.31
C ARG A 90 -0.62 -2.95 1.18
N ALA A 91 -0.27 -1.66 1.22
CA ALA A 91 0.64 -1.06 0.25
C ALA A 91 2.04 -1.68 0.33
N MET A 92 2.57 -1.91 1.53
CA MET A 92 3.84 -2.59 1.74
C MET A 92 3.83 -4.02 1.22
N LEU A 93 2.79 -4.83 1.51
CA LEU A 93 2.67 -6.20 1.02
C LEU A 93 2.70 -6.26 -0.52
N THR A 94 1.96 -5.37 -1.16
CA THR A 94 1.88 -5.27 -2.62
C THR A 94 3.19 -4.79 -3.24
N SER A 95 3.79 -3.74 -2.65
CA SER A 95 5.11 -3.22 -3.05
C SER A 95 6.17 -4.31 -2.96
N PHE A 96 6.24 -5.03 -1.84
CA PHE A 96 7.23 -6.10 -1.65
C PHE A 96 7.05 -7.21 -2.68
N ALA A 97 5.81 -7.67 -2.92
CA ALA A 97 5.53 -8.66 -3.95
C ALA A 97 5.97 -8.18 -5.34
N SER A 98 5.63 -6.95 -5.74
CA SER A 98 5.87 -6.47 -7.10
C SER A 98 7.28 -5.94 -7.38
N TYR A 99 8.02 -5.51 -6.36
CA TYR A 99 9.37 -4.98 -6.53
C TYR A 99 10.44 -5.94 -6.02
N ASN A 100 10.34 -6.40 -4.78
CA ASN A 100 11.39 -7.25 -4.19
C ASN A 100 11.31 -8.69 -4.70
N LEU A 101 10.10 -9.24 -4.82
CA LEU A 101 9.89 -10.59 -5.33
C LEU A 101 9.68 -10.65 -6.84
N TRP A 102 9.44 -9.49 -7.45
CA TRP A 102 9.18 -9.31 -8.88
C TRP A 102 7.95 -10.08 -9.39
N LEU A 103 6.92 -10.22 -8.55
CA LEU A 103 5.69 -10.91 -8.88
C LEU A 103 4.68 -10.01 -9.60
N ASP A 104 3.92 -10.62 -10.52
CA ASP A 104 2.84 -9.96 -11.23
C ASP A 104 1.58 -9.84 -10.35
N TRP A 105 1.06 -8.62 -10.26
CA TRP A 105 -0.13 -8.32 -9.48
C TRP A 105 -1.36 -9.09 -9.94
N ARG A 106 -1.47 -9.38 -11.24
CA ARG A 106 -2.60 -10.15 -11.80
C ARG A 106 -2.67 -11.54 -11.19
N GLN A 107 -1.52 -12.15 -10.93
CA GLN A 107 -1.42 -13.52 -10.43
C GLN A 107 -1.69 -13.61 -8.93
N TYR A 108 -1.18 -12.65 -8.14
CA TYR A 108 -1.42 -12.64 -6.69
C TYR A 108 -2.68 -11.88 -6.24
N ALA A 109 -3.34 -11.13 -7.13
CA ALA A 109 -4.53 -10.33 -6.79
C ALA A 109 -5.64 -11.17 -6.17
N GLY A 110 -5.90 -12.35 -6.74
CA GLY A 110 -6.92 -13.27 -6.24
C GLY A 110 -6.61 -13.81 -4.85
N HIS A 111 -5.33 -14.00 -4.50
CA HIS A 111 -4.94 -14.41 -3.16
C HIS A 111 -5.32 -13.35 -2.13
N LEU A 112 -4.90 -12.10 -2.35
CA LEU A 112 -5.25 -10.99 -1.45
C LEU A 112 -6.76 -10.75 -1.38
N ALA A 113 -7.46 -10.82 -2.53
CA ALA A 113 -8.92 -10.70 -2.59
C ALA A 113 -9.63 -11.69 -1.66
N ARG A 114 -9.21 -12.95 -1.65
CA ARG A 114 -9.75 -14.00 -0.76
C ARG A 114 -9.42 -13.77 0.72
N CYS A 115 -8.38 -13.00 1.02
CA CYS A 115 -7.99 -12.73 2.40
C CYS A 115 -8.71 -11.53 3.00
N PHE A 116 -9.13 -10.53 2.21
CA PHE A 116 -9.74 -9.31 2.73
C PHE A 116 -11.22 -9.48 3.05
N LEU A 117 -11.63 -9.19 4.29
CA LEU A 117 -13.05 -9.12 4.68
C LEU A 117 -13.76 -7.91 4.07
N ASP A 118 -13.01 -6.84 3.83
CA ASP A 118 -13.48 -5.61 3.20
C ASP A 118 -13.13 -5.56 1.71
N TYR A 119 -13.04 -6.72 1.07
CA TYR A 119 -12.76 -6.82 -0.36
C TYR A 119 -13.80 -6.04 -1.18
N GLU A 120 -13.32 -5.07 -1.95
CA GLU A 120 -14.11 -4.31 -2.90
C GLU A 120 -13.25 -4.18 -4.17
N PRO A 121 -13.67 -4.76 -5.32
CA PRO A 121 -12.83 -4.86 -6.51
C PRO A 121 -12.42 -3.49 -7.07
N GLY A 122 -13.30 -2.49 -6.96
CA GLY A 122 -13.06 -1.12 -7.42
C GLY A 122 -11.93 -0.42 -6.68
N ILE A 123 -11.72 -0.72 -5.40
CA ILE A 123 -10.56 -0.29 -4.62
C ILE A 123 -9.39 -1.23 -4.86
N HIS A 124 -9.62 -2.55 -4.83
CA HIS A 124 -8.58 -3.57 -4.85
C HIS A 124 -7.66 -3.46 -6.06
N TYR A 125 -8.21 -3.58 -7.28
CA TYR A 125 -7.38 -3.63 -8.48
C TYR A 125 -6.62 -2.32 -8.75
N PRO A 126 -7.24 -1.12 -8.67
CA PRO A 126 -6.50 0.12 -8.82
C PRO A 126 -5.42 0.33 -7.75
N GLN A 127 -5.66 -0.11 -6.51
CA GLN A 127 -4.64 -0.05 -5.46
C GLN A 127 -3.49 -1.01 -5.76
N LEU A 128 -3.76 -2.26 -6.16
CA LEU A 128 -2.71 -3.19 -6.53
C LEU A 128 -1.82 -2.60 -7.63
N GLN A 129 -2.43 -2.12 -8.71
CA GLN A 129 -1.70 -1.51 -9.82
C GLN A 129 -0.89 -0.27 -9.40
N MET A 130 -1.45 0.59 -8.54
CA MET A 130 -0.76 1.77 -8.04
C MET A 130 0.50 1.39 -7.24
N GLN A 131 0.41 0.36 -6.38
CA GLN A 131 1.54 -0.09 -5.57
C GLN A 131 2.50 -1.01 -6.35
N SER A 132 2.07 -1.58 -7.48
CA SER A 132 2.92 -2.34 -8.41
C SER A 132 3.63 -1.46 -9.45
N GLY A 133 3.27 -0.17 -9.53
CA GLY A 133 3.87 0.82 -10.42
C GLY A 133 3.41 0.73 -11.88
N THR A 134 2.22 0.19 -12.14
CA THR A 134 1.72 -0.08 -13.50
C THR A 134 0.67 0.92 -13.99
N THR A 135 0.45 2.03 -13.25
CA THR A 135 -0.55 3.04 -13.61
C THR A 135 -0.07 4.09 -14.61
N GLY A 136 1.24 4.26 -14.79
CA GLY A 136 1.85 5.28 -15.66
C GLY A 136 1.76 6.72 -15.17
N ILE A 137 0.78 7.06 -14.31
CA ILE A 137 0.54 8.42 -13.81
C ILE A 137 0.97 8.64 -12.36
N ASN A 138 1.23 7.57 -11.60
CA ASN A 138 1.67 7.66 -10.21
C ASN A 138 3.19 7.50 -10.09
N ALA A 139 3.77 8.13 -9.06
CA ALA A 139 5.15 7.88 -8.69
C ALA A 139 5.32 6.44 -8.20
N MET A 140 6.47 5.82 -8.53
CA MET A 140 6.84 4.52 -7.99
C MET A 140 7.07 4.61 -6.48
N ARG A 141 6.38 3.78 -5.71
CA ARG A 141 6.48 3.73 -4.25
C ARG A 141 7.04 2.39 -3.82
N VAL A 142 8.37 2.30 -3.80
CA VAL A 142 9.05 1.11 -3.29
C VAL A 142 9.27 1.29 -1.80
N TYR A 143 8.55 0.50 -1.00
CA TYR A 143 8.64 0.53 0.47
C TYR A 143 9.89 -0.22 0.94
N SER A 144 10.66 0.38 1.85
CA SER A 144 11.64 -0.39 2.62
C SER A 144 10.94 -1.06 3.79
N VAL A 145 10.91 -2.39 3.80
CA VAL A 145 10.19 -3.19 4.79
C VAL A 145 10.83 -3.09 6.16
N THR A 146 12.16 -3.01 6.20
CA THR A 146 12.93 -2.82 7.43
C THR A 146 12.63 -1.45 8.07
N LYS A 147 12.54 -0.41 7.24
CA LYS A 147 12.13 0.92 7.72
C LYS A 147 10.68 0.91 8.23
N GLN A 148 9.76 0.25 7.51
CA GLN A 148 8.36 0.14 7.96
C GLN A 148 8.25 -0.56 9.31
N ALA A 149 9.05 -1.59 9.54
CA ALA A 149 9.10 -2.30 10.82
C ALA A 149 9.49 -1.35 11.96
N ARG A 150 10.56 -0.58 11.78
CA ARG A 150 11.07 0.37 12.80
C ARG A 150 10.11 1.51 13.08
N ASP A 151 9.53 2.09 12.04
CA ASP A 151 8.69 3.29 12.16
C ASP A 151 7.31 2.95 12.75
N HIS A 152 6.75 1.78 12.43
CA HIS A 152 5.37 1.42 12.76
C HIS A 152 5.23 0.31 13.80
N ASP A 153 6.31 -0.36 14.18
CA ASP A 153 6.36 -1.34 15.27
C ASP A 153 7.68 -1.23 16.05
N PRO A 154 7.96 -0.06 16.66
CA PRO A 154 9.24 0.24 17.29
C PRO A 154 9.57 -0.72 18.45
N GLU A 155 8.56 -1.21 19.17
CA GLU A 155 8.72 -2.16 20.28
C GLU A 155 8.58 -3.63 19.83
N GLY A 156 8.11 -3.87 18.61
CA GLY A 156 8.01 -5.22 18.06
C GLY A 156 6.77 -6.02 18.45
N ASP A 157 5.82 -5.40 19.14
CA ASP A 157 4.62 -6.07 19.66
C ASP A 157 3.79 -6.71 18.54
N PHE A 158 3.68 -6.02 17.41
CA PHE A 158 2.93 -6.55 16.27
C PHE A 158 3.65 -7.76 15.66
N ILE A 159 4.95 -7.65 15.41
CA ILE A 159 5.74 -8.77 14.88
C ILE A 159 5.66 -9.98 15.81
N ARG A 160 5.92 -9.82 17.11
CA ARG A 160 5.88 -10.94 18.07
C ARG A 160 4.50 -11.60 18.16
N ARG A 161 3.42 -10.83 17.98
CA ARG A 161 2.05 -11.34 18.04
C ARG A 161 1.68 -12.22 16.84
N PHE A 162 2.23 -11.95 15.66
CA PHE A 162 1.88 -12.64 14.42
C PHE A 162 2.98 -13.58 13.91
N VAL A 163 4.21 -13.43 14.43
CA VAL A 163 5.37 -14.28 14.16
C VAL A 163 5.90 -14.80 15.51
N PRO A 164 5.21 -15.79 16.13
CA PRO A 164 5.51 -16.24 17.48
C PRO A 164 6.89 -16.86 17.63
N GLU A 165 7.48 -17.41 16.56
CA GLU A 165 8.86 -17.89 16.56
C GLU A 165 9.89 -16.78 16.85
N LEU A 166 9.54 -15.50 16.60
CA LEU A 166 10.39 -14.35 16.94
C LEU A 166 10.10 -13.78 18.35
N HIS A 167 9.25 -14.43 19.16
CA HIS A 167 8.78 -13.89 20.44
C HIS A 167 9.90 -13.57 21.43
N HIS A 168 10.99 -14.33 21.44
CA HIS A 168 12.13 -14.12 22.34
C HIS A 168 13.33 -13.40 21.70
N VAL A 169 13.24 -13.05 20.41
CA VAL A 169 14.31 -12.35 19.70
C VAL A 169 14.52 -10.95 20.29
N PRO A 170 15.74 -10.55 20.67
CA PRO A 170 15.98 -9.21 21.21
C PRO A 170 15.56 -8.11 20.23
N LEU A 171 14.98 -7.01 20.72
CA LEU A 171 14.44 -5.93 19.88
C LEU A 171 15.47 -5.39 18.86
N LYS A 172 16.76 -5.33 19.26
CA LYS A 172 17.89 -4.95 18.41
C LYS A 172 17.93 -5.72 17.07
N TYR A 173 17.52 -6.99 17.07
CA TYR A 173 17.54 -7.87 15.91
C TYR A 173 16.14 -8.18 15.35
N LEU A 174 15.07 -7.83 16.07
CA LEU A 174 13.72 -8.27 15.73
C LEU A 174 13.28 -7.87 14.32
N HIS A 175 13.66 -6.67 13.85
CA HIS A 175 13.31 -6.20 12.51
C HIS A 175 14.20 -6.79 11.41
N GLU A 176 15.39 -7.31 11.77
CA GLU A 176 16.38 -7.90 10.86
C GLU A 176 17.02 -9.16 11.49
N PRO A 177 16.25 -10.22 11.75
CA PRO A 177 16.70 -11.35 12.58
C PRO A 177 17.84 -12.14 11.93
N HIS A 178 17.98 -12.08 10.61
CA HIS A 178 19.11 -12.64 9.87
C HIS A 178 20.48 -12.03 10.22
N ARG A 179 20.51 -10.87 10.89
CA ARG A 179 21.73 -10.23 11.39
C ARG A 179 22.10 -10.66 12.80
N MET A 180 21.29 -11.52 13.42
CA MET A 180 21.51 -12.03 14.77
C MET A 180 22.71 -12.98 14.78
N PRO A 181 23.73 -12.75 15.64
CA PRO A 181 24.82 -13.69 15.84
C PRO A 181 24.32 -15.05 16.33
N HIS A 182 25.03 -16.13 16.01
CA HIS A 182 24.58 -17.51 16.27
C HIS A 182 24.29 -17.77 17.75
N ASP A 183 25.16 -17.32 18.66
CA ASP A 183 24.98 -17.42 20.11
C ASP A 183 23.70 -16.73 20.59
N VAL A 184 23.35 -15.60 19.98
CA VAL A 184 22.10 -14.88 20.26
C VAL A 184 20.89 -15.62 19.68
N GLN A 185 21.03 -16.29 18.53
CA GLN A 185 19.95 -17.13 17.96
C GLN A 185 19.62 -18.32 18.87
N GLU A 186 20.66 -18.99 19.38
CA GLU A 186 20.52 -20.09 20.35
C GLU A 186 19.86 -19.60 21.65
N ALA A 187 20.34 -18.49 22.22
CA ALA A 187 19.79 -17.92 23.44
C ALA A 187 18.32 -17.46 23.30
N ALA A 188 17.94 -16.97 22.11
CA ALA A 188 16.57 -16.59 21.78
C ALA A 188 15.68 -17.79 21.40
N GLY A 189 16.25 -18.99 21.21
CA GLY A 189 15.51 -20.17 20.75
C GLY A 189 14.92 -20.02 19.35
N CYS A 190 15.59 -19.27 18.46
CA CYS A 190 15.14 -19.03 17.09
C CYS A 190 16.32 -19.04 16.12
N LEU A 191 16.56 -20.19 15.49
CA LEU A 191 17.58 -20.38 14.47
C LEU A 191 17.07 -19.93 13.10
N ILE A 192 17.76 -18.97 12.48
CA ILE A 192 17.42 -18.44 11.16
C ILE A 192 17.78 -19.45 10.08
N GLY A 193 16.82 -19.75 9.21
CA GLY A 193 16.89 -20.82 8.22
C GLY A 193 16.23 -22.13 8.67
N SER A 194 15.94 -22.30 9.96
CA SER A 194 15.24 -23.45 10.52
C SER A 194 13.90 -23.04 11.13
N ASP A 195 13.92 -22.31 12.24
CA ASP A 195 12.72 -21.92 13.01
C ASP A 195 12.01 -20.73 12.35
N TYR A 196 12.78 -19.78 11.85
CA TYR A 196 12.31 -18.65 11.06
C TYR A 196 13.11 -18.57 9.75
N PRO A 197 12.49 -18.39 8.57
CA PRO A 197 13.19 -18.40 7.30
C PRO A 197 14.24 -17.29 7.19
N ALA A 198 15.35 -17.59 6.52
CA ALA A 198 16.26 -16.56 6.05
C ALA A 198 15.57 -15.68 4.97
N PRO A 199 15.97 -14.41 4.80
CA PRO A 199 15.44 -13.53 3.77
C PRO A 199 15.53 -14.18 2.39
N ILE A 200 14.39 -14.30 1.70
CA ILE A 200 14.32 -14.99 0.40
C ILE A 200 14.92 -14.16 -0.76
N VAL A 201 15.23 -12.88 -0.52
CA VAL A 201 15.85 -11.95 -1.47
C VAL A 201 16.69 -10.93 -0.71
N ASP A 202 17.65 -10.30 -1.39
CA ASP A 202 18.29 -9.07 -0.91
C ASP A 202 17.34 -7.87 -1.15
N GLU A 203 16.94 -7.17 -0.09
CA GLU A 203 15.96 -6.07 -0.15
C GLU A 203 16.44 -4.92 -1.06
N ALA A 204 17.71 -4.52 -0.92
CA ALA A 204 18.25 -3.34 -1.58
C ALA A 204 18.49 -3.61 -3.06
N GLU A 205 19.09 -4.75 -3.39
CA GLU A 205 19.41 -5.14 -4.75
C GLU A 205 18.15 -5.44 -5.56
N SER A 206 17.20 -6.19 -5.00
CA SER A 206 15.92 -6.47 -5.68
C SER A 206 15.14 -5.19 -5.97
N ALA A 207 15.06 -4.26 -5.01
CA ALA A 207 14.45 -2.96 -5.22
C ALA A 207 15.16 -2.12 -6.30
N ARG A 208 16.50 -2.17 -6.35
CA ARG A 208 17.30 -1.47 -7.37
C ARG A 208 17.00 -2.02 -8.77
N VAL A 209 17.05 -3.33 -8.95
CA VAL A 209 16.76 -4.01 -10.22
C VAL A 209 15.34 -3.71 -10.69
N ALA A 210 14.36 -3.79 -9.77
CA ALA A 210 12.97 -3.50 -10.08
C ALA A 210 12.76 -2.06 -10.58
N LYS A 211 13.35 -1.08 -9.88
CA LYS A 211 13.33 0.33 -10.32
C LYS A 211 13.92 0.49 -11.71
N GLN A 212 15.05 -0.15 -12.00
CA GLN A 212 15.69 -0.07 -13.31
C GLN A 212 14.78 -0.60 -14.43
N ARG A 213 14.14 -1.75 -14.23
CA ARG A 213 13.19 -2.33 -15.20
C ARG A 213 11.97 -1.44 -15.43
N LEU A 214 11.34 -0.90 -14.37
CA LEU A 214 10.22 0.03 -14.53
C LEU A 214 10.65 1.35 -15.22
N HIS A 215 11.84 1.87 -14.89
CA HIS A 215 12.38 3.06 -15.53
C HIS A 215 12.69 2.83 -17.02
N ALA A 216 13.05 1.61 -17.43
CA ALA A 216 13.24 1.28 -18.84
C ALA A 216 11.92 1.41 -19.62
N VAL A 217 10.83 0.84 -19.11
CA VAL A 217 9.49 0.97 -19.72
C VAL A 217 9.01 2.43 -19.71
N ARG A 218 9.22 3.14 -18.59
CA ARG A 218 8.80 4.55 -18.45
C ARG A 218 9.43 5.50 -19.46
N ARG A 219 10.64 5.17 -19.97
CA ARG A 219 11.35 6.00 -20.95
C ARG A 219 10.88 5.80 -22.40
N GLN A 220 10.02 4.84 -22.66
CA GLN A 220 9.48 4.62 -24.01
C GLN A 220 8.43 5.69 -24.34
N ASP A 221 8.42 6.17 -25.58
CA ASP A 221 7.47 7.19 -26.04
C ASP A 221 6.01 6.69 -26.00
N THR A 222 5.81 5.40 -26.26
CA THR A 222 4.52 4.70 -26.13
C THR A 222 3.95 4.82 -24.72
N THR A 223 4.80 4.72 -23.69
CA THR A 223 4.39 4.85 -22.28
C THR A 223 3.93 6.26 -21.95
N ALA A 224 4.53 7.29 -22.55
CA ALA A 224 4.11 8.68 -22.34
C ALA A 224 2.72 8.95 -22.91
N LEU A 225 2.43 8.43 -24.10
CA LEU A 225 1.11 8.54 -24.74
C LEU A 225 0.04 7.81 -23.92
N GLU A 226 0.32 6.59 -23.46
CA GLU A 226 -0.60 5.82 -22.62
C GLU A 226 -0.82 6.48 -21.25
N ALA A 227 0.23 6.98 -20.60
CA ALA A 227 0.09 7.72 -19.35
C ALA A 227 -0.79 8.97 -19.51
N GLN A 228 -0.69 9.67 -20.65
CA GLN A 228 -1.56 10.81 -20.95
C GLN A 228 -3.02 10.37 -21.12
N ARG A 229 -3.31 9.27 -21.83
CA ARG A 229 -4.66 8.69 -21.95
C ARG A 229 -5.24 8.40 -20.56
N VAL A 230 -4.45 7.74 -19.71
CA VAL A 230 -4.83 7.41 -18.34
C VAL A 230 -5.12 8.67 -17.53
N TYR A 231 -4.27 9.68 -17.62
CA TYR A 231 -4.44 10.94 -16.88
C TYR A 231 -5.73 11.66 -17.28
N VAL A 232 -6.02 11.75 -18.58
CA VAL A 232 -7.23 12.41 -19.08
C VAL A 232 -8.50 11.72 -18.57
N LYS A 233 -8.50 10.38 -18.52
CA LYS A 233 -9.67 9.61 -18.09
C LYS A 233 -9.82 9.54 -16.57
N HIS A 234 -8.74 9.26 -15.84
CA HIS A 234 -8.76 8.87 -14.42
C HIS A 234 -8.05 9.84 -13.47
N GLY A 235 -7.42 10.88 -14.01
CA GLY A 235 -6.72 11.90 -13.24
C GLY A 235 -7.67 12.76 -12.40
N SER A 236 -7.20 13.20 -11.23
CA SER A 236 -7.97 14.10 -10.36
C SER A 236 -8.18 15.46 -11.03
N ARG A 237 -9.43 15.93 -11.09
CA ARG A 237 -9.79 17.25 -11.62
C ARG A 237 -9.68 18.41 -10.62
N SER A 238 -9.14 18.13 -9.43
CA SER A 238 -9.01 19.07 -8.30
C SER A 238 -8.41 20.43 -8.70
N ARG A 239 -7.44 20.45 -9.63
CA ARG A 239 -6.78 21.70 -10.06
C ARG A 239 -7.61 22.56 -11.01
N LEU A 240 -8.44 21.97 -11.88
CA LEU A 240 -9.29 22.73 -12.79
C LEU A 240 -10.33 23.54 -12.01
N GLY A 241 -10.94 22.92 -11.00
CA GLY A 241 -11.88 23.60 -10.12
C GLY A 241 -11.24 24.61 -9.16
N ALA A 242 -9.93 24.53 -8.89
CA ALA A 242 -9.23 25.54 -8.08
C ALA A 242 -8.91 26.80 -8.91
N GLN A 243 -8.67 26.63 -10.21
CA GLN A 243 -8.39 27.72 -11.14
C GLN A 243 -9.69 28.42 -11.59
N GLU A 244 -10.76 27.65 -11.85
CA GLU A 244 -12.10 28.19 -12.14
C GLU A 244 -12.76 28.87 -10.92
N ARG A 245 -12.62 28.31 -9.71
CA ARG A 245 -13.13 28.99 -8.50
C ARG A 245 -12.40 30.31 -8.20
N ARG A 246 -11.14 30.45 -8.66
CA ARG A 246 -10.38 31.70 -8.56
C ARG A 246 -10.82 32.75 -9.58
N SER A 247 -11.37 32.33 -10.73
CA SER A 247 -11.86 33.25 -11.77
C SER A 247 -13.32 33.68 -11.61
N VAL A 248 -14.09 33.04 -10.71
CA VAL A 248 -15.53 33.28 -10.54
C VAL A 248 -15.86 34.10 -9.27
N LEU A 249 -14.89 34.38 -8.40
CA LEU A 249 -15.10 35.31 -7.28
C LEU A 249 -14.99 36.76 -7.79
N PRO A 250 -16.05 37.57 -7.72
CA PRO A 250 -15.92 39.00 -7.99
C PRO A 250 -15.09 39.61 -6.86
N THR A 251 -14.00 40.30 -7.21
CA THR A 251 -13.33 41.19 -6.27
C THR A 251 -14.30 42.30 -5.91
N ALA A 252 -14.77 42.31 -4.67
CA ALA A 252 -15.34 43.49 -4.05
C ALA A 252 -14.22 44.51 -3.89
N ASP A 253 -13.93 45.19 -5.00
CA ASP A 253 -13.46 46.57 -5.11
C ASP A 253 -12.96 46.78 -6.54
N GLY A 254 -13.67 47.66 -7.24
CA GLY A 254 -13.34 48.07 -8.58
C GLY A 254 -12.02 48.84 -8.58
N THR A 255 -10.94 48.21 -9.02
CA THR A 255 -9.80 48.89 -9.63
C THR A 255 -9.01 47.91 -10.47
N SER A 256 -9.20 48.00 -11.79
CA SER A 256 -8.46 47.22 -12.77
C SER A 256 -7.07 47.83 -12.97
N GLN A 257 -6.01 47.08 -12.68
CA GLN A 257 -4.67 47.36 -13.23
C GLN A 257 -4.10 46.11 -13.88
N SER A 258 -4.12 46.12 -15.21
CA SER A 258 -3.38 45.20 -16.08
C SER A 258 -1.87 45.42 -15.93
N LYS A 259 -1.12 44.40 -15.49
CA LYS A 259 0.34 44.37 -15.67
C LYS A 259 0.70 43.46 -16.84
N ALA A 260 0.95 44.09 -17.98
CA ALA A 260 1.59 43.49 -19.14
C ALA A 260 3.03 43.09 -18.80
N LYS A 261 3.43 41.84 -19.08
CA LYS A 261 4.85 41.43 -19.04
C LYS A 261 5.36 41.24 -20.47
N ARG A 262 6.28 42.15 -20.78
CA ARG A 262 7.00 42.47 -22.01
C ARG A 262 7.67 41.27 -22.69
N ALA A 263 7.44 41.14 -24.00
CA ALA A 263 8.14 40.23 -24.90
C ALA A 263 9.56 40.73 -25.24
N ARG A 264 10.52 39.80 -25.39
CA ARG A 264 11.77 40.00 -26.15
C ARG A 264 11.79 38.99 -27.30
N ARG A 265 11.91 39.51 -28.52
CA ARG A 265 12.09 38.77 -29.78
C ARG A 265 13.54 38.33 -29.94
N GLY A 266 13.75 37.13 -30.47
CA GLY A 266 15.03 36.66 -31.01
C GLY A 266 14.88 35.31 -31.74
N ALA A 267 15.00 35.38 -33.07
CA ALA A 267 15.23 34.31 -34.06
C ALA A 267 14.15 33.23 -34.30
N GLN A 268 13.77 33.12 -35.59
CA GLN A 268 12.85 32.16 -36.17
C GLN A 268 13.48 30.75 -36.28
N SER A 269 12.77 29.74 -35.81
CA SER A 269 12.79 28.38 -36.36
C SER A 269 11.42 27.70 -36.15
N ASP A 270 11.09 26.85 -37.13
CA ASP A 270 9.83 26.15 -37.44
C ASP A 270 8.94 25.68 -36.25
N PRO A 271 7.63 25.98 -36.21
CA PRO A 271 6.74 25.65 -35.08
C PRO A 271 6.27 24.18 -35.02
N ARG A 272 6.88 23.23 -35.73
CA ARG A 272 6.45 21.81 -35.73
C ARG A 272 7.32 20.83 -34.93
N GLN A 273 8.27 21.29 -34.11
CA GLN A 273 9.16 20.37 -33.37
C GLN A 273 9.32 20.64 -31.86
N GLY A 274 8.52 21.55 -31.28
CA GLY A 274 8.76 22.07 -29.92
C GLY A 274 7.95 21.47 -28.76
N THR A 275 7.10 20.45 -28.96
CA THR A 275 6.04 20.11 -27.97
C THR A 275 6.24 18.84 -27.16
N LEU A 276 7.36 18.13 -27.29
CA LEU A 276 7.57 16.92 -26.48
C LEU A 276 8.41 17.18 -25.23
N GLN A 277 9.34 18.14 -25.23
CA GLN A 277 10.27 18.29 -24.09
C GLN A 277 9.70 19.06 -22.87
N SER A 278 8.68 19.90 -23.04
CA SER A 278 8.08 20.67 -21.93
C SER A 278 6.97 19.92 -21.16
N LEU A 279 6.43 18.84 -21.74
CA LEU A 279 5.52 17.92 -21.04
C LEU A 279 6.28 17.03 -20.02
N PHE A 280 7.58 16.82 -20.21
CA PHE A 280 8.39 15.98 -19.31
C PHE A 280 8.80 16.65 -17.99
N ALA A 281 8.64 17.97 -17.85
CA ALA A 281 8.89 18.68 -16.58
C ALA A 281 7.66 18.78 -15.66
N CYS A 282 6.45 18.53 -16.17
CA CYS A 282 5.20 18.65 -15.41
C CYS A 282 4.72 17.34 -14.75
N ALA A 283 5.37 16.21 -15.02
CA ALA A 283 5.05 14.91 -14.42
C ALA A 283 5.62 14.72 -12.99
N ALA A 284 6.23 15.77 -12.42
CA ALA A 284 6.69 15.83 -11.03
C ALA A 284 5.93 16.93 -10.27
N GLY A 285 4.60 16.80 -10.20
CA GLY A 285 3.77 17.58 -9.27
C GLY A 285 3.60 16.83 -7.94
N PRO A 286 3.44 17.52 -6.79
CA PRO A 286 3.54 16.95 -5.45
C PRO A 286 2.36 16.06 -5.03
N ASP A 287 1.56 15.55 -5.97
CA ASP A 287 0.45 14.64 -5.67
C ASP A 287 0.93 13.17 -5.59
N GLY A 288 2.19 12.97 -5.22
CA GLY A 288 2.48 11.89 -4.31
C GLY A 288 1.79 12.23 -3.01
N ALA A 289 0.54 11.80 -2.81
CA ALA A 289 -0.13 11.86 -1.52
C ALA A 289 0.87 11.41 -0.46
N THR A 290 1.43 12.36 0.28
CA THR A 290 2.10 12.10 1.54
C THR A 290 1.07 11.33 2.34
N ASP A 291 1.46 10.14 2.75
CA ASP A 291 0.66 9.38 3.69
C ASP A 291 0.51 10.27 4.92
N PRO A 292 -0.70 10.70 5.32
CA PRO A 292 -0.84 11.57 6.48
C PRO A 292 -0.40 10.89 7.79
N ASP A 293 -0.04 9.61 7.74
CA ASP A 293 0.64 8.87 8.81
C ASP A 293 2.09 9.36 9.05
N GLU A 294 2.66 10.21 8.19
CA GLU A 294 3.98 10.83 8.39
C GLU A 294 4.03 11.80 9.59
N GLY A 295 2.90 12.06 10.26
CA GLY A 295 2.81 12.93 11.44
C GLY A 295 2.14 12.34 12.69
N ALA A 296 1.64 11.09 12.65
CA ALA A 296 0.89 10.53 13.77
C ALA A 296 1.80 9.72 14.70
N ARG A 297 2.51 10.40 15.63
CA ARG A 297 2.97 9.72 16.86
C ARG A 297 1.73 9.26 17.62
N THR A 298 1.62 7.96 17.85
CA THR A 298 0.66 7.37 18.78
C THR A 298 0.83 8.03 20.16
N PRO A 299 -0.19 8.69 20.72
CA PRO A 299 -0.09 9.18 22.09
C PRO A 299 -0.06 7.99 23.05
N HIS A 300 0.92 8.00 23.96
CA HIS A 300 1.00 7.05 25.07
C HIS A 300 -0.35 6.94 25.80
N ARG A 301 -0.80 5.69 25.97
CA ARG A 301 -1.99 5.32 26.73
C ARG A 301 -1.74 5.57 28.22
N PRO A 302 -2.61 6.28 28.96
CA PRO A 302 -2.61 6.20 30.42
C PRO A 302 -3.19 4.85 30.83
N THR A 303 -2.45 4.11 31.65
CA THR A 303 -2.89 2.89 32.33
C THR A 303 -3.95 3.25 33.38
N GLY A 304 -5.19 2.82 33.14
CA GLY A 304 -6.28 2.81 34.13
C GLY A 304 -6.49 1.40 34.69
N PRO A 305 -7.04 1.26 35.91
CA PRO A 305 -6.96 0.03 36.69
C PRO A 305 -7.81 -1.11 36.14
N SER A 306 -7.28 -2.32 36.29
CA SER A 306 -7.87 -3.61 35.92
C SER A 306 -9.25 -3.82 36.55
N LEU A 307 -10.24 -4.18 35.74
CA LEU A 307 -11.53 -4.67 36.22
C LEU A 307 -11.41 -6.16 36.61
N PRO A 308 -12.07 -6.60 37.70
CA PRO A 308 -11.95 -7.97 38.19
C PRO A 308 -12.75 -8.98 37.35
N ALA A 309 -12.25 -10.22 37.34
CA ALA A 309 -12.83 -11.37 36.65
C ALA A 309 -14.21 -11.74 37.20
N THR A 310 -15.15 -12.02 36.30
CA THR A 310 -16.44 -12.64 36.60
C THR A 310 -16.29 -14.15 36.86
N PRO A 311 -16.93 -14.72 37.89
CA PRO A 311 -16.78 -16.13 38.24
C PRO A 311 -17.64 -17.06 37.37
N SER A 312 -17.06 -18.22 37.07
CA SER A 312 -17.69 -19.37 36.41
C SER A 312 -18.82 -19.97 37.26
N MET A 313 -19.94 -20.34 36.64
CA MET A 313 -21.01 -21.12 37.27
C MET A 313 -20.94 -22.60 36.84
N PRO A 314 -21.38 -23.54 37.69
CA PRO A 314 -21.00 -24.94 37.64
C PRO A 314 -21.90 -25.82 36.77
N THR A 315 -21.32 -26.91 36.30
CA THR A 315 -21.98 -28.10 35.74
C THR A 315 -22.80 -28.82 36.82
N SER A 316 -24.03 -29.21 36.47
CA SER A 316 -24.83 -30.18 37.22
C SER A 316 -25.43 -31.21 36.26
N THR A 317 -25.02 -32.46 36.48
CA THR A 317 -25.55 -33.71 35.95
C THR A 317 -26.84 -34.09 36.68
N ALA A 318 -27.86 -34.54 35.96
CA ALA A 318 -28.86 -35.48 36.48
C ALA A 318 -29.56 -36.24 35.33
N ASP A 319 -29.56 -37.56 35.48
CA ASP A 319 -30.16 -38.59 34.64
C ASP A 319 -31.69 -38.49 34.49
N ALA A 320 -32.22 -39.00 33.36
CA ALA A 320 -33.40 -39.86 33.35
C ALA A 320 -33.51 -40.69 32.06
N GLN A 321 -33.72 -41.99 32.23
CA GLN A 321 -33.75 -43.06 31.24
C GLN A 321 -35.04 -43.13 30.41
N ALA A 322 -34.87 -43.71 29.21
CA ALA A 322 -35.72 -44.69 28.53
C ALA A 322 -37.19 -44.37 28.19
N HIS A 323 -37.49 -44.38 26.89
CA HIS A 323 -38.48 -45.31 26.35
C HIS A 323 -38.25 -45.63 24.87
N ARG A 324 -38.24 -46.94 24.58
CA ARG A 324 -38.26 -47.57 23.25
C ARG A 324 -39.52 -47.18 22.46
N ARG A 325 -39.40 -47.08 21.14
CA ARG A 325 -40.28 -47.75 20.14
C ARG A 325 -39.69 -47.52 18.74
N GLY A 326 -39.40 -48.62 18.03
CA GLY A 326 -39.13 -48.59 16.60
C GLY A 326 -40.43 -48.62 15.80
N SER A 327 -40.33 -48.28 14.52
CA SER A 327 -40.94 -49.00 13.40
C SER A 327 -40.62 -48.29 12.07
N HIS A 328 -40.18 -49.12 11.12
CA HIS A 328 -40.01 -48.94 9.67
C HIS A 328 -38.82 -48.14 9.13
#